data_AF-A0A2V9FLB1-F1
#
_entry.id   AF-A0A2V9FLB1-F1
#
_cell.length_a   1.000
_cell.length_b   1.000
_cell.length_c   1.000
_cell.angle_alpha   90.00
_cell.angle_beta   90.00
_cell.angle_gamma   90.00
#
_symmetry.space_group_name_H-M   'P 1'
#
loop_
_entity.id
_entity.type
_entity.pdbx_description
1 polymer ?
#
loop_
_entity_poly.entity_id
_entity_poly.type
_entity_poly.pdbx_seq_one_letter_code
_entity_poly.pdbx_strand_id
1 'polypeptide(L)'
;ADDKGRVPACEIMIATGYIRDCIINADKTRLIHDAIAAGTSQYGMQTFDQSLFDLYSKQLITLDEALARASNADEFKLRIQGIRSAADSAREEMERQMADFERFARK
;
A
#
# COMPACT_ATOMS: atom_id res chain seq x y z
N ALA A 1 -3.89 -1.98 21.65
CA ALA A 1 -5.02 -2.93 21.66
C ALA A 1 -5.63 -2.94 23.05
N ASP A 2 -6.94 -2.74 23.15
CA ASP A 2 -7.71 -2.67 24.40
C ASP A 2 -8.28 -4.04 24.84
N ASP A 3 -7.94 -5.10 24.09
CA ASP A 3 -8.40 -6.49 24.26
C ASP A 3 -9.94 -6.66 24.25
N LYS A 4 -10.66 -5.65 23.71
CA LYS A 4 -12.12 -5.62 23.66
C LYS A 4 -12.64 -5.71 22.23
N GLY A 5 -12.23 -6.76 21.52
CA GLY A 5 -12.74 -7.10 20.21
C GLY A 5 -11.64 -7.40 19.21
N ARG A 6 -11.98 -7.31 17.93
CA ARG A 6 -11.06 -7.54 16.81
C ARG A 6 -11.26 -6.42 15.80
N VAL A 7 -10.16 -6.02 15.16
CA VAL A 7 -10.17 -5.06 14.06
C VAL A 7 -9.70 -5.77 12.78
N PRO A 8 -10.40 -5.62 11.65
CA PRO A 8 -9.98 -6.26 10.41
C PRO A 8 -8.84 -5.47 9.75
N ALA A 9 -7.76 -6.18 9.41
CA ALA A 9 -6.79 -5.73 8.43
C ALA A 9 -7.21 -6.26 7.06
N CYS A 10 -7.24 -5.41 6.03
CA CYS A 10 -7.79 -5.75 4.72
C CYS A 10 -6.85 -5.30 3.60
N GLU A 11 -6.66 -6.15 2.61
CA GLU A 11 -6.14 -5.75 1.30
C GLU A 11 -7.31 -5.41 0.37
N ILE A 12 -7.17 -4.31 -0.39
CA ILE A 12 -8.22 -3.81 -1.29
C ILE A 12 -7.62 -3.58 -2.67
N MET A 13 -8.11 -4.33 -3.65
CA MET A 13 -7.77 -4.18 -5.06
C MET A 13 -9.01 -3.75 -5.86
N ILE A 14 -8.91 -2.67 -6.61
CA ILE A 14 -9.95 -2.24 -7.56
C ILE A 14 -9.58 -2.69 -8.96
N ALA A 15 -10.53 -3.28 -9.70
CA ALA A 15 -10.29 -3.79 -11.05
C ALA A 15 -10.20 -2.66 -12.11
N THR A 16 -9.16 -1.83 -12.02
CA THR A 16 -8.82 -0.78 -13.00
C THR A 16 -8.39 -1.39 -14.33
N GLY A 17 -8.29 -0.57 -15.39
CA GLY A 17 -7.80 -1.02 -16.69
C GLY A 17 -6.41 -1.67 -16.61
N TYR A 18 -5.50 -1.08 -15.84
CA TYR A 18 -4.16 -1.62 -15.63
C TYR A 18 -4.17 -2.96 -14.88
N ILE A 19 -4.94 -3.07 -13.78
CA ILE A 19 -5.07 -4.34 -13.05
C ILE A 19 -5.62 -5.45 -13.94
N ARG A 20 -6.61 -5.15 -14.78
CA ARG A 20 -7.17 -6.13 -15.73
C ARG A 20 -6.11 -6.59 -16.74
N ASP A 21 -5.30 -5.68 -17.27
CA ASP A 21 -4.17 -6.01 -18.15
C ASP A 21 -3.12 -6.88 -17.44
N CYS A 22 -2.83 -6.61 -16.16
CA CYS A 22 -1.95 -7.43 -15.34
C CYS A 22 -2.51 -8.85 -15.07
N ILE A 23 -3.83 -9.00 -15.01
CA ILE A 23 -4.49 -10.30 -14.84
C ILE A 23 -4.46 -11.10 -16.16
N ILE A 24 -4.68 -10.45 -17.30
CA ILE A 24 -4.70 -11.10 -18.62
C ILE A 24 -3.29 -11.56 -19.02
N ASN A 25 -2.26 -10.75 -18.74
CA ASN A 25 -0.88 -11.06 -19.09
C ASN A 25 -0.15 -11.67 -17.89
N ALA A 26 0.15 -12.97 -17.94
CA ALA A 26 0.81 -13.70 -16.86
C ALA A 26 2.15 -13.06 -16.41
N ASP A 27 2.91 -12.47 -17.34
CA ASP A 27 4.16 -11.78 -17.01
C ASP A 27 3.96 -10.49 -16.21
N LYS A 28 2.78 -9.89 -16.27
CA LYS A 28 2.45 -8.66 -15.55
C LYS A 28 1.72 -8.93 -14.23
N THR A 29 1.30 -10.16 -13.97
CA THR A 29 0.56 -10.51 -12.74
C THR A 29 1.35 -10.16 -11.48
N ARG A 30 2.68 -10.31 -11.50
CA ARG A 30 3.56 -9.90 -10.40
C ARG A 30 3.51 -8.40 -10.07
N LEU A 31 3.07 -7.56 -11.00
CA LEU A 31 2.98 -6.11 -10.82
C LEU A 31 1.72 -5.68 -10.07
N ILE A 32 0.76 -6.59 -9.84
CA ILE A 32 -0.52 -6.28 -9.18
C ILE A 32 -0.30 -5.76 -7.77
N HIS A 33 0.60 -6.37 -7.00
CA HIS A 33 0.87 -5.93 -5.62
C HIS A 33 1.38 -4.49 -5.57
N ASP A 34 2.35 -4.15 -6.42
CA ASP A 34 2.87 -2.78 -6.55
C ASP A 34 1.77 -1.80 -7.00
N ALA A 35 0.90 -2.23 -7.91
CA ALA A 35 -0.24 -1.44 -8.38
C ALA A 35 -1.27 -1.15 -7.28
N ILE A 36 -1.52 -2.12 -6.40
CA ILE A 36 -2.37 -1.94 -5.21
C ILE A 36 -1.75 -0.91 -4.27
N ALA A 37 -0.45 -1.04 -3.98
CA ALA A 37 0.26 -0.11 -3.10
C ALA A 37 0.20 1.34 -3.63
N ALA A 38 0.47 1.53 -4.92
CA ALA A 38 0.42 2.82 -5.61
C ALA A 38 -1.02 3.39 -5.71
N GLY A 39 -2.02 2.52 -5.87
CA GLY A 39 -3.42 2.91 -6.03
C GLY A 39 -4.08 3.51 -4.78
N THR A 40 -3.34 3.70 -3.67
CA THR A 40 -3.87 4.15 -2.38
C THR A 40 -4.57 5.49 -2.47
N SER A 41 -3.90 6.52 -2.99
CA SER A 41 -4.46 7.88 -3.02
C SER A 41 -5.52 8.06 -4.10
N GLN A 42 -5.35 7.41 -5.26
CA GLN A 42 -6.21 7.66 -6.43
C GLN A 42 -7.48 6.80 -6.41
N TYR A 43 -7.37 5.53 -6.01
CA TYR A 43 -8.44 4.54 -6.13
C TYR A 43 -8.90 3.98 -4.78
N GLY A 44 -8.30 4.41 -3.67
CA GLY A 44 -8.59 3.85 -2.35
C GLY A 44 -8.17 2.38 -2.22
N MET A 45 -7.20 1.94 -3.02
CA MET A 45 -6.57 0.63 -2.84
C MET A 45 -5.72 0.63 -1.57
N GLN A 46 -5.37 -0.55 -1.08
CA GLN A 46 -4.36 -0.68 -0.04
C GLN A 46 -3.84 -2.11 -0.01
N THR A 47 -2.56 -2.30 0.24
CA THR A 47 -2.00 -3.62 0.55
C THR A 47 -2.34 -4.01 1.99
N PHE A 48 -2.24 -5.30 2.30
CA PHE A 48 -2.42 -5.76 3.67
C PHE A 48 -1.45 -5.08 4.66
N ASP A 49 -0.18 -4.88 4.28
CA ASP A 49 0.82 -4.24 5.12
C ASP A 49 0.54 -2.74 5.34
N GLN A 50 0.01 -2.03 4.33
CA GLN A 50 -0.48 -0.67 4.50
C GLN A 50 -1.64 -0.62 5.51
N SER A 51 -2.57 -1.58 5.45
CA SER A 51 -3.66 -1.69 6.42
C SER A 51 -3.14 -1.96 7.84
N LEU A 52 -2.20 -2.90 8.02
CA LEU A 52 -1.57 -3.17 9.31
C LEU A 52 -0.84 -1.94 9.88
N PHE A 53 -0.11 -1.22 9.04
CA PHE A 53 0.59 -0.01 9.44
C PHE A 53 -0.39 1.06 9.95
N ASP A 54 -1.51 1.23 9.26
CA ASP A 54 -2.57 2.16 9.64
C ASP A 54 -3.21 1.79 10.99
N LEU A 55 -3.52 0.50 11.19
CA LEU A 55 -4.09 -0.01 12.43
C LEU A 55 -3.13 0.13 13.61
N TYR A 56 -1.85 -0.14 13.39
CA TYR A 56 -0.80 0.06 14.40
C TYR A 56 -0.64 1.55 14.74
N SER A 57 -0.60 2.42 13.72
CA SER A 57 -0.47 3.88 13.90
C SER A 57 -1.65 4.47 14.69
N LYS A 58 -2.85 3.88 14.54
CA LYS A 58 -4.07 4.21 15.31
C LYS A 58 -4.13 3.51 16.68
N GLN A 59 -3.09 2.79 17.08
CA GLN A 59 -2.97 2.04 18.34
C GLN A 59 -4.03 0.95 18.55
N LEU A 60 -4.67 0.50 17.46
CA LEU A 60 -5.72 -0.53 17.50
C LEU A 60 -5.13 -1.93 17.68
N ILE A 61 -3.94 -2.18 17.15
CA ILE A 61 -3.17 -3.44 17.31
C ILE A 61 -1.83 -3.16 18.00
N THR A 62 -1.22 -4.20 18.57
CA THR A 62 0.14 -4.11 19.15
C THR A 62 1.20 -4.26 18.05
N LEU A 63 2.44 -3.84 18.35
CA LEU A 63 3.55 -4.05 17.44
C LEU A 63 3.79 -5.55 17.18
N ASP A 64 3.71 -6.37 18.22
CA ASP A 64 3.92 -7.82 18.11
C ASP A 64 2.90 -8.47 17.18
N GLU A 65 1.63 -8.08 17.28
CA GLU A 65 0.59 -8.57 16.36
C GLU A 65 0.80 -8.08 14.92
N ALA A 66 1.22 -6.83 14.75
CA ALA A 66 1.51 -6.29 13.43
C ALA A 66 2.69 -7.05 12.79
N LEU A 67 3.77 -7.32 13.53
CA LEU A 67 4.95 -8.05 13.05
C LEU A 67 4.66 -9.53 12.78
N ALA A 68 3.80 -10.15 13.59
CA ALA A 68 3.41 -11.55 13.39
C ALA A 68 2.56 -11.76 12.13
N ARG A 69 1.94 -10.70 11.59
CA ARG A 69 1.04 -10.75 10.43
C ARG A 69 1.57 -10.05 9.18
N ALA A 70 2.58 -9.18 9.31
CA ALA A 70 3.19 -8.50 8.18
C ALA A 70 3.76 -9.48 7.16
N SER A 71 3.64 -9.17 5.88
CA SER A 71 4.20 -10.01 4.80
C SER A 71 5.73 -10.06 4.88
N ASN A 72 6.35 -8.96 5.32
CA ASN A 72 7.76 -8.87 5.64
C ASN A 72 7.96 -8.06 6.94
N ALA A 73 8.32 -8.75 8.03
CA ALA A 73 8.49 -8.14 9.33
C ALA A 73 9.64 -7.10 9.39
N ASP A 74 10.72 -7.30 8.64
CA ASP A 74 11.86 -6.38 8.65
C ASP A 74 11.54 -5.09 7.91
N GLU A 75 10.88 -5.19 6.74
CA GLU A 75 10.39 -4.04 6.00
C GLU A 75 9.34 -3.25 6.81
N PHE A 76 8.46 -3.95 7.52
CA PHE A 76 7.47 -3.33 8.38
C PHE A 76 8.12 -2.55 9.54
N LYS A 77 9.17 -3.10 10.17
CA LYS A 77 9.96 -2.39 11.19
C LYS A 77 10.61 -1.13 10.64
N LEU A 78 11.24 -1.22 9.47
CA LEU A 78 11.86 -0.08 8.79
C LEU A 78 10.82 1.02 8.55
N ARG A 79 9.64 0.64 8.04
CA ARG A 79 8.53 1.56 7.78
C ARG A 79 8.02 2.26 9.04
N ILE A 80 7.90 1.54 10.17
CA ILE A 80 7.55 2.13 11.47
C ILE A 80 8.60 3.12 11.96
N GLN A 81 9.87 2.84 11.72
CA GLN A 81 10.98 3.74 12.08
C GLN A 81 11.07 4.97 11.17
N GLY A 82 10.14 5.13 10.22
CA GLY A 82 10.13 6.23 9.26
C GLY A 82 11.13 6.04 8.13
N ILE A 83 11.77 4.87 8.04
CA ILE A 83 12.70 4.53 6.97
C ILE A 83 11.87 3.97 5.81
N ARG A 84 11.63 4.83 4.82
CA ARG A 84 11.07 4.42 3.53
C ARG A 84 12.20 4.01 2.60
N SER A 85 11.98 3.00 1.76
CA SER A 85 12.98 2.68 0.75
C SER A 85 13.15 3.87 -0.20
N ALA A 86 14.36 4.09 -0.71
CA ALA A 86 14.60 5.13 -1.72
C ALA A 86 13.73 4.93 -2.98
N ALA A 87 13.39 3.68 -3.28
CA ALA A 87 12.51 3.34 -4.39
C ALA A 87 11.06 3.78 -4.17
N ASP A 88 10.53 3.64 -2.95
CA ASP A 88 9.16 4.07 -2.61
C ASP A 88 9.03 5.59 -2.66
N SER A 89 10.01 6.30 -2.08
CA SER A 89 10.04 7.77 -2.11
C SER A 89 10.13 8.30 -3.55
N ALA A 90 10.98 7.68 -4.39
CA ALA A 90 11.11 8.06 -5.79
C ALA A 90 9.84 7.78 -6.62
N ARG A 91 9.15 6.66 -6.36
CA ARG A 91 7.88 6.30 -7.02
C ARG A 91 6.77 7.28 -6.64
N GLU A 92 6.58 7.59 -5.36
CA GLU A 92 5.57 8.57 -4.91
C GLU A 92 5.82 9.97 -5.49
N GLU A 93 7.08 10.39 -5.59
CA GLU A 93 7.44 11.69 -6.14
C GLU A 93 7.23 11.76 -7.66
N MET A 94 7.56 10.69 -8.37
CA MET A 94 7.27 10.56 -9.80
C MET A 94 5.76 10.54 -10.07
N GLU A 95 4.98 9.82 -9.26
CA GLU A 95 3.52 9.77 -9.37
C GLU A 95 2.85 11.12 -9.10
N ARG A 96 3.30 11.87 -8.08
CA ARG A 96 2.84 13.26 -7.88
C ARG A 96 3.11 14.12 -9.11
N GLN A 97 4.33 14.05 -9.63
CA GLN A 97 4.71 14.83 -10.81
C GLN A 97 3.89 14.46 -12.05
N MET A 98 3.60 13.17 -12.25
CA MET A 98 2.75 12.72 -13.35
C MET A 98 1.29 13.15 -13.17
N ALA A 99 0.73 13.03 -11.97
CA ALA A 99 -0.63 13.47 -11.69
C ALA A 99 -0.78 15.00 -11.87
N ASP A 100 0.22 15.78 -11.45
CA ASP A 100 0.26 17.22 -11.67
C ASP A 100 0.36 17.55 -13.16
N PHE A 101 1.23 16.86 -13.90
CA PHE A 101 1.37 17.03 -15.35
C PHE A 101 0.06 16.72 -16.11
N GLU A 102 -0.61 15.61 -15.81
CA GLU A 102 -1.90 15.26 -16.41
C GLU A 102 -2.98 16.31 -16.12
N ARG A 103 -2.94 16.91 -14.93
CA ARG A 103 -3.87 17.99 -14.54
C ARG A 103 -3.60 19.29 -15.30
N PHE A 104 -2.33 19.59 -15.61
CA PHE A 104 -1.96 20.74 -16.45
C PHE A 104 -2.27 20.51 -17.93
N ALA A 105 -2.07 19.30 -18.46
CA ALA A 105 -2.32 18.97 -19.85
C ALA A 105 -3.82 18.94 -20.24
N ARG A 106 -4.72 18.88 -19.25
CA ARG A 106 -6.19 18.94 -19.44
C ARG A 106 -6.78 20.37 -19.38
N LYS A 107 -5.96 21.40 -19.17
CA LYS A 107 -6.35 22.82 -19.29
C LYS A 107 -5.92 23.38 -20.64
#